data_AF-A0AAD2FTR7-F1
#
_entry.id   AF-A0AAD2FTR7-F1
#
_cell.length_a   1.000
_cell.length_b   1.000
_cell.length_c   1.000
_cell.angle_alpha   90.00
_cell.angle_beta   90.00
_cell.angle_gamma   90.00
#
_symmetry.space_group_name_H-M   'P 1'
#
loop_
_entity.id
_entity.type
_entity.pdbx_description
1 polymer ?
#
loop_
_entity_poly.entity_id
_entity_poly.type
_entity_poly.pdbx_seq_one_letter_code
_entity_poly.pdbx_strand_id
1 'polypeptide(L)'
;MGNDTNSITVAVPGKGVTKVTINASRIEEKSQDIRAVYEHAKALGALFGPYAQMSPDTVLPLLNFPYSADVRSTSAQTLAAVYEAACAARANSGGMHIPQKYLPGVATSIAKQETT
;
A
#
# COMPACT_ATOMS: atom_id res chain seq x y z
N MET A 1 -1.82 19.75 -23.60
CA MET A 1 -1.99 19.23 -22.23
C MET A 1 -3.24 18.35 -22.27
N GLY A 2 -3.03 17.04 -22.40
CA GLY A 2 -4.12 16.06 -22.52
C GLY A 2 -4.80 15.86 -21.17
N ASN A 3 -6.13 15.89 -21.16
CA ASN A 3 -6.92 15.66 -19.96
C ASN A 3 -7.06 14.15 -19.78
N ASP A 4 -6.06 13.49 -19.16
CA ASP A 4 -5.94 12.03 -18.99
C ASP A 4 -6.96 11.47 -17.97
N THR A 5 -8.23 11.71 -18.27
CA THR A 5 -9.36 11.32 -17.43
C THR A 5 -9.95 10.04 -18.02
N ASN A 6 -9.64 8.90 -17.41
CA ASN A 6 -10.20 7.62 -17.82
C ASN A 6 -11.46 7.34 -17.03
N SER A 7 -12.51 6.89 -17.72
CA SER A 7 -13.71 6.41 -17.06
C SER A 7 -13.58 4.93 -16.76
N ILE A 8 -13.69 4.55 -15.48
CA ILE A 8 -13.80 3.15 -15.09
C ILE A 8 -15.19 2.89 -14.52
N THR A 9 -15.63 1.66 -14.66
CA THR A 9 -16.92 1.20 -14.14
C THR A 9 -16.65 0.46 -12.84
N VAL A 10 -17.18 0.96 -11.72
CA VAL A 10 -16.99 0.33 -10.41
C VAL A 10 -18.33 0.00 -9.76
N ALA A 11 -18.36 -1.11 -9.04
CA ALA A 11 -19.47 -1.44 -8.17
C ALA A 11 -19.43 -0.53 -6.94
N VAL A 12 -20.43 0.33 -6.79
CA VAL A 12 -20.59 1.21 -5.63
C VAL A 12 -21.61 0.57 -4.68
N PRO A 13 -21.23 0.27 -3.42
CA PRO A 13 -22.15 -0.27 -2.43
C PRO A 13 -23.42 0.59 -2.31
N GLY A 14 -24.59 -0.03 -2.46
CA GLY A 14 -25.89 0.64 -2.40
C GLY A 14 -26.31 1.41 -3.66
N LYS A 15 -25.47 1.52 -4.69
CA LYS A 15 -25.81 2.18 -5.98
C LYS A 15 -25.63 1.30 -7.21
N GLY A 16 -25.14 0.08 -7.04
CA GLY A 16 -24.88 -0.83 -8.16
C GLY A 16 -23.65 -0.37 -8.97
N VAL A 17 -23.62 -0.75 -10.24
CA VAL A 17 -22.48 -0.47 -11.12
C VAL A 17 -22.57 0.97 -11.65
N THR A 18 -21.62 1.82 -11.27
CA THR A 18 -21.59 3.25 -11.65
C THR A 18 -20.32 3.56 -12.44
N LYS A 19 -20.47 4.29 -13.55
CA LYS A 19 -19.35 4.84 -14.32
C LYS A 19 -18.79 6.05 -13.57
N VAL A 20 -17.53 5.96 -13.13
CA VAL A 20 -16.81 7.05 -12.47
C VAL A 20 -15.67 7.52 -13.36
N THR A 21 -15.55 8.83 -13.44
CA THR A 21 -14.46 9.51 -14.13
C THR A 21 -13.33 9.71 -13.12
N ILE A 22 -12.20 9.05 -13.35
CA ILE A 22 -11.04 9.10 -12.47
C ILE A 22 -9.84 9.70 -13.21
N ASN A 23 -8.98 10.40 -12.48
CA ASN A 23 -7.71 10.86 -13.01
C ASN A 23 -6.73 9.68 -12.98
N ALA A 24 -6.45 9.10 -14.15
CA ALA A 24 -5.62 7.90 -14.25
C ALA A 24 -4.15 8.21 -13.94
N SER A 25 -3.64 9.36 -14.39
CA SER A 25 -2.25 9.78 -14.14
C SER A 25 -1.95 9.86 -12.64
N ARG A 26 -2.88 10.38 -11.83
CA ARG A 26 -2.71 10.42 -10.37
C ARG A 26 -2.73 9.05 -9.69
N ILE A 27 -3.36 8.06 -10.30
CA ILE A 27 -3.35 6.68 -9.80
C ILE A 27 -2.04 6.01 -10.18
N GLU A 28 -1.50 6.30 -11.36
CA GLU A 28 -0.20 5.83 -11.81
C GLU A 28 0.93 6.43 -10.96
N GLU A 29 0.93 7.75 -10.74
CA GLU A 29 1.84 8.44 -9.81
C GLU A 29 1.81 7.78 -8.43
N LYS A 30 0.62 7.47 -7.93
CA LYS A 30 0.47 6.76 -6.65
C LYS A 30 1.14 5.39 -6.65
N SER A 31 1.04 4.61 -7.72
CA SER A 31 1.73 3.32 -7.82
C SER A 31 3.26 3.50 -7.83
N GLN A 32 3.74 4.48 -8.58
CA GLN A 32 5.16 4.81 -8.66
C GLN A 32 5.73 5.27 -7.30
N ASP A 33 5.02 6.11 -6.56
CA ASP A 33 5.41 6.57 -5.23
C ASP A 33 5.56 5.40 -4.25
N ILE A 34 4.58 4.48 -4.24
CA ILE A 34 4.59 3.30 -3.36
C ILE A 34 5.74 2.37 -3.74
N ARG A 35 6.04 2.26 -5.03
CA ARG A 35 7.17 1.49 -5.54
C ARG A 35 8.50 2.10 -5.12
N ALA A 36 8.64 3.43 -5.12
CA ALA A 36 9.84 4.09 -4.62
C ALA A 36 10.10 3.72 -3.14
N VAL A 37 9.05 3.70 -2.30
CA VAL A 37 9.16 3.26 -0.91
C VAL A 37 9.62 1.80 -0.81
N TYR A 38 9.10 0.92 -1.66
CA TYR A 38 9.56 -0.48 -1.75
C TYR A 38 11.05 -0.58 -2.08
N GLU A 39 11.49 0.08 -3.14
CA GLU A 39 12.90 0.03 -3.58
C GLU A 39 13.83 0.59 -2.49
N HIS A 40 13.43 1.67 -1.81
CA HIS A 40 14.19 2.23 -0.69
C HIS A 40 14.25 1.28 0.51
N ALA A 41 13.13 0.63 0.87
CA ALA A 41 13.12 -0.36 1.95
C ALA A 41 14.03 -1.55 1.63
N LYS A 42 14.01 -2.05 0.39
CA LYS A 42 14.89 -3.12 -0.09
C LYS A 42 16.36 -2.71 -0.09
N ALA A 43 16.69 -1.51 -0.58
CA ALA A 43 18.05 -1.04 -0.71
C ALA A 43 18.71 -0.72 0.64
N LEU A 44 17.96 -0.10 1.56
CA LEU A 44 18.48 0.33 2.86
C LEU A 44 18.47 -0.78 3.91
N GLY A 45 17.59 -1.77 3.78
CA GLY A 45 17.48 -2.87 4.74
C GLY A 45 17.32 -2.34 6.17
N ALA A 46 18.23 -2.73 7.07
CA ALA A 46 18.21 -2.28 8.46
C ALA A 46 18.26 -0.75 8.65
N LEU A 47 18.85 0.00 7.71
CA LEU A 47 18.92 1.47 7.80
C LEU A 47 17.55 2.13 7.53
N PHE A 48 16.58 1.40 6.98
CA PHE A 48 15.22 1.88 6.80
C PHE A 48 14.41 1.92 8.11
N GLY A 49 14.92 1.33 9.19
CA GLY A 49 14.22 1.20 10.48
C GLY A 49 13.48 2.44 10.99
N PRO A 50 14.06 3.66 10.94
CA PRO A 50 13.38 4.88 11.38
C PRO A 50 12.11 5.22 10.60
N TYR A 51 12.04 4.82 9.32
CA TYR A 51 10.91 5.09 8.44
C TYR A 51 9.83 4.00 8.51
N ALA A 52 10.22 2.80 8.95
CA ALA A 52 9.35 1.63 8.99
C ALA A 52 8.14 1.78 9.93
N GLN A 53 8.14 2.75 10.86
CA GLN A 53 6.97 3.03 11.70
C GLN A 53 5.87 3.82 10.98
N MET A 54 6.25 4.77 10.11
CA MET A 54 5.29 5.63 9.40
C MET A 54 4.79 5.00 8.09
N SER A 55 5.61 4.15 7.46
CA SER A 55 5.23 3.52 6.19
C SER A 55 3.94 2.69 6.29
N PRO A 56 3.70 1.86 7.34
CA PRO A 56 2.46 1.11 7.46
C PRO A 56 1.21 1.99 7.60
N ASP A 57 1.25 3.08 8.36
CA ASP A 57 0.12 4.02 8.49
C ASP A 57 -0.28 4.61 7.11
N THR A 58 0.68 4.79 6.20
CA THR A 58 0.44 5.33 4.86
C THR A 58 0.03 4.27 3.83
N VAL A 59 0.64 3.08 3.90
CA VAL A 59 0.49 2.04 2.86
C VAL A 59 -0.69 1.10 3.15
N LEU A 60 -1.03 0.86 4.41
CA LEU A 60 -2.08 -0.09 4.79
C LEU A 60 -3.49 0.26 4.24
N PRO A 61 -3.91 1.53 4.19
CA PRO A 61 -5.17 1.91 3.53
C PRO A 61 -5.21 1.57 2.02
N LEU A 62 -4.04 1.53 1.36
CA LEU A 62 -3.92 1.33 -0.08
C LEU A 62 -4.12 -0.13 -0.51
N LEU A 63 -4.01 -1.08 0.43
CA LEU A 63 -4.38 -2.48 0.20
C LEU A 63 -5.84 -2.65 -0.23
N ASN A 64 -6.71 -1.73 0.18
CA ASN A 64 -8.13 -1.76 -0.16
C ASN A 64 -8.49 -0.70 -1.21
N PHE A 65 -7.51 -0.16 -1.94
CA PHE A 65 -7.75 0.88 -2.93
C PHE A 65 -8.62 0.34 -4.08
N PRO A 66 -9.85 0.82 -4.26
CA PRO A 66 -10.82 0.14 -5.13
C PRO A 66 -10.53 0.33 -6.62
N TYR A 67 -9.80 1.38 -6.98
CA TYR A 67 -9.69 1.85 -8.36
C TYR A 67 -8.49 1.29 -9.13
N SER A 68 -7.55 0.61 -8.48
CA SER A 68 -6.38 0.02 -9.14
C SER A 68 -5.88 -1.22 -8.41
N ALA A 69 -5.87 -2.35 -9.12
CA ALA A 69 -5.27 -3.59 -8.64
C ALA A 69 -3.74 -3.49 -8.52
N ASP A 70 -3.11 -2.71 -9.39
CA ASP A 70 -1.67 -2.45 -9.37
C ASP A 70 -1.26 -1.71 -8.09
N VAL A 71 -2.01 -0.69 -7.69
CA VAL A 71 -1.80 0.02 -6.42
C VAL A 71 -1.93 -0.94 -5.24
N ARG A 72 -2.94 -1.84 -5.24
CA ARG A 72 -3.11 -2.84 -4.17
C ARG A 72 -1.94 -3.82 -4.10
N SER A 73 -1.52 -4.35 -5.25
CA SER A 73 -0.41 -5.31 -5.35
C SER A 73 0.92 -4.69 -4.91
N THR A 74 1.25 -3.51 -5.44
CA THR A 74 2.49 -2.80 -5.08
C THR A 74 2.49 -2.43 -3.60
N SER A 75 1.35 -2.00 -3.04
CA SER A 75 1.23 -1.73 -1.59
C SER A 75 1.49 -2.96 -0.71
N ALA A 76 1.00 -4.13 -1.12
CA ALA A 76 1.25 -5.37 -0.40
C ALA A 76 2.73 -5.74 -0.40
N GLN A 77 3.39 -5.63 -1.56
CA GLN A 77 4.83 -5.86 -1.69
C GLN A 77 5.65 -4.86 -0.86
N THR A 78 5.27 -3.59 -0.88
CA THR A 78 5.91 -2.54 -0.06
C THR A 78 5.79 -2.83 1.42
N LEU A 79 4.61 -3.25 1.92
CA LEU A 79 4.43 -3.59 3.33
C LEU A 79 5.32 -4.77 3.76
N ALA A 80 5.47 -5.79 2.91
CA ALA A 80 6.36 -6.91 3.17
C ALA A 80 7.82 -6.45 3.26
N ALA A 81 8.30 -5.64 2.31
CA ALA A 81 9.66 -5.11 2.32
C ALA A 81 9.94 -4.20 3.53
N VAL A 82 8.98 -3.36 3.91
CA VAL A 82 9.06 -2.51 5.11
C VAL A 82 9.14 -3.38 6.38
N TYR A 83 8.37 -4.46 6.45
CA TYR A 83 8.41 -5.39 7.57
C TYR A 83 9.75 -6.12 7.67
N GLU A 84 10.30 -6.60 6.54
CA GLU A 84 11.63 -7.21 6.50
C GLU A 84 12.71 -6.23 6.98
N ALA A 85 12.68 -5.00 6.49
CA ALA A 85 13.60 -3.94 6.87
C ALA A 85 13.50 -3.58 8.37
N ALA A 86 12.27 -3.54 8.89
CA ALA A 86 11.98 -3.38 10.32
C ALA A 86 12.59 -4.51 11.17
N CYS A 87 12.43 -5.77 10.74
CA CYS A 87 13.02 -6.93 11.40
C CYS A 87 14.55 -6.88 11.39
N ALA A 88 15.16 -6.54 10.24
CA ALA A 88 16.61 -6.41 10.12
C ALA A 88 17.17 -5.30 11.04
N ALA A 89 16.49 -4.16 11.11
CA ALA A 89 16.84 -3.08 12.03
C ALA A 89 16.73 -3.51 13.50
N ARG A 90 15.70 -4.28 13.87
CA ARG A 90 15.53 -4.81 15.22
C ARG A 90 16.65 -5.77 15.62
N ALA A 91 17.07 -6.65 14.71
CA ALA A 91 18.17 -7.57 14.96
C ALA A 91 19.48 -6.83 15.30
N ASN A 92 19.68 -5.63 14.73
CA ASN A 92 20.86 -4.81 14.95
C ASN A 92 20.75 -3.88 16.18
N SER A 93 19.53 -3.50 16.59
CA SER A 93 19.30 -2.42 17.57
C SER A 93 18.56 -2.87 18.85
N GLY A 94 18.19 -4.14 18.99
CA GLY A 94 17.61 -4.69 20.22
C GLY A 94 16.13 -4.31 20.51
N GLY A 95 15.52 -3.43 19.72
CA GLY A 95 14.11 -3.07 19.93
C GLY A 95 13.46 -2.40 18.73
N MET A 96 12.48 -3.08 18.12
CA MET A 96 11.46 -2.46 17.29
C MET A 96 10.10 -3.03 17.69
N HIS A 97 9.21 -2.16 18.14
CA HIS A 97 7.82 -2.48 18.40
C HIS A 97 7.05 -2.21 17.12
N ILE A 98 6.56 -3.25 16.44
CA ILE A 98 5.51 -3.09 15.44
C ILE A 98 4.20 -3.00 16.23
N PRO A 99 3.54 -1.84 16.25
CA PRO A 99 2.29 -1.65 16.96
C PRO A 99 1.26 -2.74 16.59
N GLN A 100 0.74 -3.44 17.60
CA GLN A 100 -0.25 -4.51 17.43
C GLN A 100 -1.54 -4.04 16.72
N LYS A 101 -1.78 -2.71 16.68
CA LYS A 101 -2.87 -2.05 15.93
C LYS A 101 -2.88 -2.39 14.44
N TYR A 102 -1.76 -2.82 13.86
CA TYR A 102 -1.69 -3.13 12.42
C TYR A 102 -2.19 -4.53 12.05
N LEU A 103 -2.17 -5.49 12.99
CA LEU A 103 -2.54 -6.88 12.69
C LEU A 103 -4.00 -7.02 12.21
N PRO A 104 -5.01 -6.38 12.84
CA PRO A 104 -6.38 -6.46 12.35
C PRO A 104 -6.54 -5.85 10.95
N GLY A 105 -5.82 -4.77 10.67
CA GLY A 105 -5.86 -4.09 9.37
C GLY A 105 -5.28 -4.94 8.23
N VAL A 106 -4.16 -5.62 8.49
CA VAL A 106 -3.58 -6.58 7.53
C VAL A 106 -4.51 -7.78 7.34
N ALA A 107 -4.99 -8.40 8.42
CA ALA A 107 -5.88 -9.55 8.36
C ALA A 107 -7.19 -9.25 7.60
N THR A 108 -7.78 -8.09 7.85
CA THR A 108 -9.00 -7.64 7.14
C THR A 108 -8.73 -7.42 5.65
N SER A 109 -7.56 -6.87 5.31
CA SER A 109 -7.20 -6.61 3.91
C SER A 109 -6.96 -7.92 3.15
N ILE A 110 -6.31 -8.91 3.77
CA ILE A 110 -6.16 -10.26 3.21
C ILE A 110 -7.53 -10.90 2.98
N ALA A 111 -8.43 -10.86 3.97
CA ALA A 111 -9.77 -11.43 3.85
C ALA A 111 -10.60 -10.79 2.71
N LYS A 112 -10.40 -9.50 2.44
CA LYS A 112 -11.09 -8.78 1.35
C LYS A 112 -10.51 -9.07 -0.03
N GLN A 113 -9.24 -9.48 -0.13
CA GLN A 113 -8.64 -9.85 -1.42
C GLN A 113 -9.22 -11.14 -2.00
N GLU A 114 -9.73 -12.05 -1.18
CA GLU A 114 -10.36 -13.32 -1.60
C GLU A 114 -11.82 -13.16 -2.08
N THR A 115 -12.42 -11.96 -1.96
CA THR A 115 -13.84 -11.71 -2.24
C THR A 115 -14.11 -10.77 -3.43
N THR A 116 -13.08 -10.38 -4.19
CA THR A 116 -13.21 -9.53 -5.40
C THR A 116 -12.57 -10.21 -6.59
#